data_AF-A0A953YIW7-F1
#
_entry.id   AF-A0A953YIW7-F1
#
_cell.length_a   1.000
_cell.length_b   1.000
_cell.length_c   1.000
_cell.angle_alpha   90.00
_cell.angle_beta   90.00
_cell.angle_gamma   90.00
#
_symmetry.space_group_name_H-M   'P 1'
#
loop_
_entity.id
_entity.type
_entity.pdbx_description
1 polymer ?
#
loop_
_entity_poly.entity_id
_entity_poly.type
_entity_poly.pdbx_seq_one_letter_code
_entity_poly.pdbx_strand_id
1 'polypeptide(L)' 'MKTLYLVRHAKSGWDDPSLQDHDRPLDMRGERAALVVGRYAAQRRFVPNLVLCSSARRSRDTL' A
#
# COMPACT_ATOMS: atom_id res chain seq x y z
N MET A 1 16.47 -15.69 -13.07
CA MET A 1 15.22 -16.12 -12.38
C MET A 1 14.31 -14.91 -12.24
N LYS A 2 12.98 -15.07 -12.31
CA LYS A 2 12.02 -13.98 -12.09
C LYS A 2 11.42 -14.11 -10.68
N THR A 3 11.21 -12.98 -10.00
CA THR A 3 10.59 -12.92 -8.68
C THR A 3 9.37 -12.00 -8.75
N LEU A 4 8.25 -12.45 -8.19
CA LEU A 4 7.03 -11.68 -8.08
C LEU A 4 6.73 -11.42 -6.60
N TYR A 5 6.53 -10.15 -6.25
CA TYR A 5 6.08 -9.75 -4.92
C TYR A 5 4.59 -9.40 -4.98
N LEU A 6 3.81 -9.93 -4.05
CA LEU A 6 2.38 -9.65 -3.93
C LEU A 6 2.12 -8.93 -2.61
N VAL A 7 1.53 -7.74 -2.69
CA VAL A 7 1.22 -6.91 -1.53
C VAL A 7 -0.21 -6.41 -1.67
N ARG A 8 -1.01 -6.57 -0.61
CA ARG A 8 -2.32 -5.92 -0.50
C ARG A 8 -2.12 -4.49 0.01
N HIS A 9 -2.97 -3.55 -0.41
CA HIS A 9 -3.01 -2.22 0.19
C HIS A 9 -3.09 -2.31 1.73
N ALA A 10 -2.49 -1.33 2.40
CA ALA A 10 -2.58 -1.20 3.84
C ALA A 10 -4.01 -0.82 4.26
N LYS A 11 -4.27 -0.80 5.56
CA LYS A 11 -5.62 -0.59 6.10
C LYS A 11 -6.18 0.78 5.68
N SER A 12 -7.37 0.80 5.11
CA SER A 12 -8.07 2.02 4.71
C SER A 12 -8.89 2.65 5.83
N GLY A 13 -9.08 3.96 5.75
CA GLY A 13 -9.98 4.72 6.62
C GLY A 13 -11.44 4.63 6.20
N TRP A 14 -12.33 4.67 7.18
CA TRP A 14 -13.79 4.65 7.01
C TRP A 14 -14.48 5.84 7.69
N ASP A 15 -13.70 6.81 8.15
CA ASP A 15 -14.15 7.90 9.02
C ASP A 15 -14.98 8.94 8.25
N ASP A 16 -14.75 9.06 6.94
CA ASP A 16 -15.53 9.91 6.04
C ASP A 16 -16.54 9.07 5.23
N PRO A 17 -17.85 9.22 5.49
CA PRO A 17 -18.90 8.53 4.75
C PRO A 17 -19.17 9.14 3.37
N SER A 18 -18.72 10.37 3.09
CA SER A 18 -18.91 11.05 1.79
C SER A 18 -17.97 10.52 0.69
N LEU A 19 -16.89 9.84 1.08
CA LEU A 19 -15.93 9.27 0.15
C LEU A 19 -16.47 8.01 -0.53
N GLN A 20 -16.34 7.98 -1.86
CA GLN A 20 -16.47 6.75 -2.64
C GLN A 20 -15.37 5.75 -2.23
N ASP A 21 -15.63 4.44 -2.38
CA ASP A 21 -14.65 3.40 -2.00
C ASP A 21 -13.29 3.62 -2.65
N HIS A 22 -13.27 3.99 -3.93
CA HIS A 22 -12.05 4.18 -4.71
C HIS A 22 -11.16 5.29 -4.15
N ASP A 23 -11.76 6.32 -3.55
CA ASP A 23 -11.09 7.49 -2.99
C ASP A 23 -10.72 7.34 -1.51
N ARG A 24 -11.02 6.19 -0.89
CA ARG A 24 -10.71 5.97 0.52
C ARG A 24 -9.19 5.95 0.75
N PRO A 25 -8.64 6.81 1.62
CA PRO A 25 -7.23 6.82 1.99
C PRO A 25 -6.89 5.68 2.95
N LEU A 26 -5.62 5.56 3.30
CA LEU A 26 -5.20 4.78 4.47
C LEU A 26 -5.73 5.38 5.78
N ASP A 27 -5.92 4.55 6.80
CA ASP A 27 -6.05 5.04 8.18
C ASP A 27 -4.65 5.20 8.82
N MET A 28 -4.57 5.87 9.98
CA MET A 28 -3.30 6.07 10.68
C MET A 28 -2.55 4.76 10.97
N ARG A 29 -3.26 3.64 11.14
CA ARG A 29 -2.65 2.32 11.36
C ARG A 29 -2.09 1.77 10.04
N GLY A 30 -2.80 1.97 8.94
CA GLY A 30 -2.42 1.61 7.58
C GLY A 30 -1.16 2.33 7.15
N GLU A 31 -1.07 3.64 7.36
CA GLU A 31 0.13 4.43 7.04
C GLU A 31 1.37 3.90 7.78
N ARG A 32 1.24 3.69 9.10
CA ARG A 32 2.34 3.12 9.91
C ARG A 32 2.72 1.72 9.45
N ALA A 33 1.74 0.88 9.11
CA ALA A 33 1.99 -0.47 8.62
C ALA A 33 2.71 -0.46 7.25
N ALA A 34 2.29 0.41 6.33
CA ALA A 34 2.94 0.58 5.03
C ALA A 34 4.42 0.94 5.20
N LEU A 35 4.74 1.89 6.08
CA LEU A 35 6.12 2.27 6.38
C LEU A 35 6.95 1.11 6.97
N VAL A 36 6.39 0.31 7.87
CA VAL A 36 7.07 -0.85 8.45
C VAL A 36 7.38 -1.89 7.38
N VAL A 37 6.40 -2.21 6.53
CA VAL A 37 6.58 -3.18 5.44
C VAL A 37 7.58 -2.66 4.41
N GLY A 38 7.51 -1.38 4.04
CA GLY A 38 8.46 -0.75 3.11
C GLY A 38 9.90 -0.80 3.63
N ARG A 39 10.12 -0.51 4.93
CA ARG A 39 11.45 -0.64 5.56
C ARG A 39 11.94 -2.09 5.56
N TYR A 40 11.08 -3.05 5.89
CA TYR A 40 11.40 -4.46 5.85
C TYR A 40 11.79 -4.93 4.43
N ALA A 41 11.05 -4.47 3.41
CA ALA A 41 11.32 -4.77 2.01
C ALA A 41 12.68 -4.22 1.57
N ALA A 42 12.99 -2.97 1.93
CA ALA A 42 14.29 -2.35 1.64
C ALA A 42 15.45 -3.12 2.30
N GLN A 43 15.31 -3.48 3.58
CA GLN A 43 16.33 -4.25 4.32
C GLN A 43 16.60 -5.62 3.69
N ARG A 44 15.58 -6.28 3.14
CA ARG A 44 15.71 -7.57 2.44
C ARG A 44 16.00 -7.45 0.94
N ARG A 45 16.24 -6.23 0.43
CA ARG A 45 16.50 -5.96 -0.99
C ARG A 45 15.38 -6.47 -1.91
N PHE A 46 14.12 -6.33 -1.48
CA PHE A 46 12.96 -6.54 -2.33
C PHE A 46 12.79 -5.33 -3.24
N VAL A 47 13.58 -5.28 -4.31
CA VAL A 47 13.63 -4.15 -5.25
C VAL A 47 13.02 -4.61 -6.59
N PRO A 48 11.70 -4.45 -6.78
CA PRO A 48 11.06 -4.80 -8.05
C PRO A 48 11.51 -3.83 -9.16
N ASN A 49 11.73 -4.34 -10.37
CA ASN A 49 11.98 -3.50 -11.54
C ASN A 49 10.69 -2.84 -12.09
N LEU A 50 9.53 -3.41 -11.75
CA LEU A 50 8.22 -2.93 -12.16
C LEU A 50 7.24 -3.09 -10.99
N VAL A 51 6.50 -2.03 -10.69
CA VAL A 51 5.40 -2.04 -9.73
C VAL A 51 4.11 -1.82 -10.51
N LEU A 52 3.19 -2.77 -10.42
CA LEU A 52 1.81 -2.62 -10.91
C LEU A 52 0.91 -2.37 -9.70
N CYS A 53 0.15 -1.28 -9.73
CA CYS A 53 -0.68 -0.87 -8.61
C CYS A 53 -2.10 -0.53 -9.08
N SER A 54 -3.09 -0.90 -8.27
CA SER A 54 -4.47 -0.47 -8.48
C SER A 54 -4.58 1.05 -8.41
N SER A 55 -5.51 1.64 -9.17
CA SER A 55 -5.75 3.09 -9.16
C SER A 55 -6.43 3.59 -7.88
N ALA A 56 -6.98 2.70 -7.04
CA ALA A 56 -7.63 3.09 -5.79
C ALA A 56 -6.64 3.83 -4.86
N ARG A 57 -7.09 4.90 -4.21
CA ARG A 57 -6.25 5.78 -3.38
C ARG A 57 -5.47 5.00 -2.31
N ARG A 58 -6.13 4.16 -1.51
CA ARG A 58 -5.47 3.28 -0.52
C ARG A 58 -4.31 2.43 -1.08
N SER A 59 -4.39 2.00 -2.35
CA SER A 59 -3.31 1.22 -2.97
C SER A 59 -2.12 2.11 -3.31
N ARG A 60 -2.38 3.33 -3.83
CA ARG A 60 -1.34 4.32 -4.14
C ARG A 60 -0.67 4.87 -2.88
N ASP A 61 -1.44 5.15 -1.84
CA ASP A 61 -0.93 5.61 -0.53
C ASP A 61 -0.08 4.54 0.19
N THR A 62 -0.16 3.27 -0.21
CA THR A 62 0.66 2.17 0.36
C THR A 62 2.06 2.11 -0.24
N LEU A 63 2.27 2.66 -1.45
CA LEU A 63 3.56 2.65 -2.15
C LEU A 63 4.56 3.61 -1.51
#